data_AF-A0A059B6F2-F1
#
_entry.id   AF-A0A059B6F2-F1
#
_cell.length_a   1.000
_cell.length_b   1.000
_cell.length_c   1.000
_cell.angle_alpha   90.00
_cell.angle_beta   90.00
_cell.angle_gamma   90.00
#
_symmetry.space_group_name_H-M   'P 1'
#
loop_
_entity.id
_entity.type
_entity.pdbx_description
1 polymer ?
#
loop_
_entity_poly.entity_id
_entity_poly.type
_entity_poly.pdbx_seq_one_letter_code
_entity_poly.pdbx_strand_id
1 'polypeptide(L)'
;MDKVIRGIRHAFDGGNEAGGSKKVKGTVVLMKKNVLDFNDFNASVLDRVHELFGQKISLQLVSAVHGDPEKGLRGKLGKPAYLEDWITTITPLTAGDSAFKVTFDWDEEVGVPGAIIVQNKHHSQFYLKTVTLEDVPGEGQVHFVCNSWVYPADQYKKERVFFSNKTYLPGQTPAPLVKYREEELVNLRGDGTGELQEWDRVYDYAYYNDLGNPDKDPKYARPVLGGSAEYPYPRRGRTGRPPTKTDPNTESRVPVLMSLDIYVPRDERFGHLKMSDFLAYALKAVAQLLKPELESLYDSTPTEFDSFKDVLKLYEGGIKLPSPLLESLEESIPLEMIKELVRTDGEGLLEYPIPQVIKENETAWRTDVEFGREMLAGVNPVLIRRLEEFPPASKLDPKIYGNQNSTIREELIQKQLNGLTVKQVLSLRLTSLRASFKFEYPN
;
A
#
# COMPACT_ATOMS: atom_id res chain seq x y z
N MET A 1 -57.42 54.81 11.79
CA MET A 1 -56.18 54.05 11.53
C MET A 1 -56.03 52.80 12.40
N ASP A 2 -56.93 52.52 13.36
CA ASP A 2 -56.85 51.35 14.27
C ASP A 2 -57.75 50.14 13.95
N LYS A 3 -58.46 50.15 12.82
CA LYS A 3 -59.29 49.00 12.37
C LYS A 3 -58.68 48.19 11.22
N VAL A 4 -57.64 48.69 10.56
CA VAL A 4 -56.98 47.98 9.43
C VAL A 4 -55.85 47.07 9.92
N ILE A 5 -55.21 47.38 11.06
CA ILE A 5 -54.06 46.62 11.58
C ILE A 5 -54.49 45.35 12.35
N ARG A 6 -55.75 45.24 12.78
CA ARG A 6 -56.26 44.05 13.50
C ARG A 6 -56.71 42.91 12.58
N GLY A 7 -56.91 43.17 11.29
CA GLY A 7 -57.32 42.16 10.31
C GLY A 7 -56.17 41.33 9.72
N ILE A 8 -54.90 41.74 9.93
CA ILE A 8 -53.73 41.09 9.31
C ILE A 8 -53.03 40.10 10.27
N ARG A 9 -53.38 40.09 11.56
CA ARG A 9 -52.78 39.18 12.56
C ARG A 9 -53.53 37.86 12.80
N HIS A 10 -54.65 37.63 12.12
CA HIS A 10 -55.42 36.38 12.26
C HIS A 10 -55.52 35.54 10.98
N ALA A 11 -54.69 35.84 9.96
CA ALA A 11 -54.55 35.05 8.74
C ALA A 11 -53.22 34.26 8.67
N PHE A 12 -52.48 34.16 9.78
CA PHE A 12 -51.23 33.40 9.89
C PHE A 12 -51.30 32.22 10.87
N ASP A 13 -52.49 31.87 11.36
CA ASP A 13 -52.72 30.64 12.11
C ASP A 13 -53.72 29.77 11.36
N GLY A 14 -53.24 28.66 10.79
CA GLY A 14 -54.09 27.63 10.19
C GLY A 14 -53.57 27.10 8.87
N GLY A 15 -52.53 26.26 8.93
CA GLY A 15 -52.01 25.51 7.80
C GLY A 15 -50.92 24.53 8.21
N ASN A 16 -51.21 23.70 9.21
CA ASN A 16 -50.36 22.55 9.51
C ASN A 16 -50.55 21.53 8.37
N GLU A 17 -49.76 21.67 7.31
CA GLU A 17 -49.66 20.66 6.27
C GLU A 17 -49.06 19.39 6.88
N ALA A 18 -49.92 18.40 7.08
CA ALA A 18 -49.52 17.04 7.32
C ALA A 18 -48.76 16.51 6.09
N GLY A 19 -47.55 15.99 6.30
CA GLY A 19 -46.95 14.99 5.42
C GLY A 19 -45.80 15.41 4.50
N GLY A 20 -45.04 16.47 4.81
CA GLY A 20 -43.78 16.73 4.10
C GLY A 20 -42.71 15.71 4.52
N SER A 21 -42.30 14.81 3.63
CA SER A 21 -41.18 13.89 3.87
C SER A 21 -39.92 14.70 4.23
N LYS A 22 -39.40 14.53 5.45
CA LYS A 22 -38.14 15.18 5.86
C LYS A 22 -37.02 14.70 4.95
N LYS A 23 -36.08 15.59 4.61
CA LYS A 23 -34.95 15.28 3.75
C LYS A 23 -33.65 15.48 4.51
N VAL A 24 -32.75 14.51 4.41
CA VAL A 24 -31.38 14.61 4.94
C VAL A 24 -30.45 14.89 3.76
N LYS A 25 -29.66 15.96 3.85
CA LYS A 25 -28.67 16.31 2.84
C LYS A 25 -27.36 15.64 3.17
N GLY A 26 -26.69 15.12 2.15
CA GLY A 26 -25.37 14.53 2.25
C GLY A 26 -24.39 15.17 1.27
N THR A 27 -23.12 15.18 1.68
CA THR A 27 -21.98 15.51 0.83
C THR A 27 -21.11 14.26 0.68
N VAL A 28 -20.84 13.87 -0.57
CA VAL A 28 -20.00 12.73 -0.92
C VAL A 28 -18.71 13.23 -1.54
N VAL A 29 -17.57 12.92 -0.94
CA VAL A 29 -16.25 13.27 -1.48
C VAL A 29 -15.61 12.03 -2.09
N LEU A 30 -15.21 12.11 -3.35
CA LEU A 30 -14.60 11.01 -4.09
C LEU A 30 -13.58 11.50 -5.13
N MET A 31 -12.81 10.58 -5.68
CA MET A 31 -11.93 10.80 -6.83
C MET A 31 -12.35 9.87 -7.99
N LYS A 32 -12.57 10.42 -9.19
CA LYS A 32 -12.87 9.64 -10.39
C LYS A 32 -11.60 8.93 -10.90
N LYS A 33 -11.72 7.77 -11.57
CA LYS A 33 -10.58 7.00 -12.11
C LYS A 33 -9.65 7.84 -12.99
N ASN A 34 -10.20 8.66 -13.89
CA ASN A 34 -9.45 9.50 -14.85
C ASN A 34 -8.48 10.51 -14.20
N VAL A 35 -8.58 10.68 -12.89
CA VAL A 35 -7.78 11.59 -12.06
C VAL A 35 -6.59 10.85 -11.42
N LEU A 36 -6.64 9.52 -11.43
CA LEU A 36 -5.65 8.60 -10.85
C LEU A 36 -4.94 7.79 -11.94
N ASP A 37 -5.61 7.47 -13.03
CA ASP A 37 -5.08 6.74 -14.19
C ASP A 37 -4.89 7.69 -15.38
N PHE A 38 -3.65 8.12 -15.62
CA PHE A 38 -3.31 9.12 -16.64
C PHE A 38 -3.35 8.56 -18.09
N ASN A 39 -3.50 7.25 -18.26
CA ASN A 39 -3.55 6.60 -19.58
C ASN A 39 -4.90 6.74 -20.30
N ASP A 40 -5.96 7.14 -19.60
CA ASP A 40 -7.33 6.93 -20.07
C ASP A 40 -7.96 8.19 -20.69
N PHE A 41 -7.18 8.94 -21.47
CA PHE A 41 -7.67 10.17 -22.12
C PHE A 41 -8.85 9.86 -23.08
N ASN A 42 -8.82 8.71 -23.76
CA ASN A 42 -9.90 8.25 -24.64
C ASN A 42 -11.10 7.66 -23.85
N ALA A 43 -10.87 6.98 -22.73
CA ALA A 43 -11.98 6.53 -21.87
C ALA A 43 -12.69 7.72 -21.22
N SER A 44 -12.00 8.82 -20.90
CA SER A 44 -12.65 10.02 -20.36
C SER A 44 -13.71 10.63 -21.31
N VAL A 45 -13.58 10.40 -22.62
CA VAL A 45 -14.53 10.84 -23.65
C VAL A 45 -15.66 9.81 -23.83
N LEU A 46 -15.34 8.51 -23.80
CA LEU A 46 -16.33 7.42 -23.81
C LEU A 46 -17.20 7.40 -22.54
N ASP A 47 -16.61 7.67 -21.38
CA ASP A 47 -17.27 7.82 -20.08
C ASP A 47 -18.35 8.89 -20.16
N ARG A 48 -18.07 10.05 -20.79
CA ARG A 48 -19.06 11.13 -20.97
C ARG A 48 -20.25 10.73 -21.83
N VAL A 49 -20.04 9.83 -22.80
CA VAL A 49 -21.13 9.32 -23.66
C VAL A 49 -21.95 8.26 -22.91
N HIS A 50 -21.30 7.40 -22.11
CA HIS A 50 -21.97 6.42 -21.25
C HIS A 50 -22.71 7.06 -20.05
N GLU A 51 -22.19 8.16 -19.49
CA GLU A 51 -22.81 8.94 -18.42
C GLU A 51 -24.20 9.48 -18.82
N LEU A 52 -24.46 9.72 -20.11
CA LEU A 52 -25.75 10.14 -20.65
C LEU A 52 -26.83 9.03 -20.67
N PHE A 53 -26.47 7.75 -20.49
CA PHE A 53 -27.40 6.61 -20.52
C PHE A 53 -28.04 6.28 -19.15
N GLY A 54 -27.92 7.17 -18.16
CA GLY A 54 -28.73 7.08 -16.92
C GLY A 54 -28.25 6.06 -15.89
N GLN A 55 -27.01 5.58 -16.00
CA GLN A 55 -26.37 4.78 -14.97
C GLN A 55 -25.95 5.68 -13.78
N LYS A 56 -26.48 5.40 -12.60
CA LYS A 56 -26.31 6.26 -11.41
C LYS A 56 -25.61 5.53 -10.28
N ILE A 57 -24.79 6.27 -9.54
CA ILE A 57 -24.27 5.85 -8.23
C ILE A 57 -25.39 6.07 -7.21
N SER A 58 -25.77 5.01 -6.50
CA SER A 58 -26.81 5.07 -5.48
C SER A 58 -26.26 4.78 -4.09
N LEU A 59 -26.79 5.49 -3.10
CA LEU A 59 -26.48 5.33 -1.70
C LEU A 59 -27.77 4.99 -0.94
N GLN A 60 -27.69 4.04 -0.01
CA GLN A 60 -28.79 3.66 0.87
C GLN A 60 -28.35 3.72 2.33
N LEU A 61 -29.12 4.44 3.15
CA LEU A 61 -28.87 4.51 4.59
C LEU A 61 -29.29 3.21 5.28
N VAL A 62 -28.51 2.79 6.26
CA VAL A 62 -28.79 1.64 7.12
C VAL A 62 -28.97 2.12 8.55
N SER A 63 -30.13 1.82 9.13
CA SER A 63 -30.45 2.19 10.51
C SER A 63 -29.52 1.51 11.53
N ALA A 64 -29.01 2.30 12.48
CA ALA A 64 -28.33 1.78 13.67
C ALA A 64 -29.29 1.43 14.82
N VAL A 65 -30.55 1.91 14.75
CA VAL A 65 -31.48 1.91 15.88
C VAL A 65 -32.70 1.02 15.65
N HIS A 66 -33.18 0.92 14.42
CA HIS A 66 -34.37 0.16 14.06
C HIS A 66 -33.98 -1.07 13.22
N GLY A 67 -34.26 -2.25 13.77
CA GLY A 67 -34.13 -3.52 13.05
C GLY A 67 -35.37 -3.82 12.21
N ASP A 68 -35.17 -4.51 11.09
CA ASP A 68 -36.21 -5.04 10.21
C ASP A 68 -36.60 -6.46 10.69
N PRO A 69 -37.81 -6.67 11.27
CA PRO A 69 -38.24 -7.97 11.77
C PRO A 69 -38.27 -9.07 10.71
N GLU A 70 -38.56 -8.71 9.45
CA GLU A 70 -38.65 -9.67 8.34
C GLU A 70 -37.25 -10.10 7.85
N LYS A 71 -36.22 -9.31 8.13
CA LYS A 71 -34.83 -9.56 7.72
C LYS A 71 -33.92 -9.93 8.88
N GLY A 72 -34.48 -10.50 9.95
CA GLY A 72 -33.73 -10.98 11.11
C GLY A 72 -33.15 -9.85 11.96
N LEU A 73 -33.92 -8.78 12.15
CA LEU A 73 -33.60 -7.58 12.93
C LEU A 73 -32.37 -6.79 12.45
N ARG A 74 -31.91 -7.03 11.21
CA ARG A 74 -30.87 -6.19 10.59
C ARG A 74 -31.39 -4.76 10.40
N GLY A 75 -30.51 -3.77 10.48
CA GLY A 75 -30.85 -2.36 10.28
C GLY A 75 -31.73 -2.13 9.06
N LYS A 76 -32.86 -1.45 9.27
CA LYS A 76 -33.80 -1.06 8.22
C LYS A 76 -33.07 -0.23 7.16
N LEU A 77 -33.40 -0.49 5.90
CA LEU A 77 -32.83 0.21 4.76
C LEU A 77 -33.71 1.41 4.39
N GLY A 78 -33.07 2.56 4.20
CA GLY A 78 -33.72 3.71 3.60
C GLY A 78 -33.92 3.54 2.09
N LYS A 79 -34.70 4.45 1.50
CA LYS A 79 -34.85 4.51 0.04
C LYS A 79 -33.50 4.86 -0.61
N PRO A 80 -33.16 4.26 -1.77
CA PRO A 80 -31.97 4.66 -2.51
C PRO A 80 -32.04 6.13 -2.92
N ALA A 81 -31.00 6.87 -2.56
CA ALA A 81 -30.72 8.20 -3.06
C ALA A 81 -29.60 8.13 -4.10
N TYR A 82 -29.57 9.08 -5.03
CA TYR A 82 -28.60 9.10 -6.12
C TYR A 82 -27.71 10.33 -6.01
N LEU A 83 -26.45 10.20 -6.42
CA LEU A 83 -25.58 11.38 -6.53
C LEU A 83 -26.20 12.40 -7.50
N GLU A 84 -26.33 13.62 -7.02
CA GLU A 84 -26.79 14.77 -7.78
C GLU A 84 -25.63 15.30 -8.64
N ASP A 85 -25.96 15.82 -9.83
CA ASP A 85 -25.00 16.50 -10.71
C ASP A 85 -23.74 15.70 -11.10
N TRP A 86 -23.79 14.35 -11.04
CA TRP A 86 -22.67 13.47 -11.44
C TRP A 86 -22.16 13.76 -12.86
N ILE A 87 -23.10 14.02 -13.78
CA ILE A 87 -22.87 14.25 -15.21
C ILE A 87 -22.54 15.72 -15.51
N THR A 88 -23.13 16.65 -14.75
CA THR A 88 -23.03 18.10 -15.00
C THR A 88 -21.83 18.75 -14.29
N THR A 89 -21.25 18.09 -13.30
CA THR A 89 -20.07 18.59 -12.59
C THR A 89 -18.81 18.37 -13.43
N ILE A 90 -18.27 19.45 -13.99
CA ILE A 90 -16.97 19.44 -14.67
C ILE A 90 -15.87 19.26 -13.63
N THR A 91 -15.41 18.03 -13.44
CA THR A 91 -14.23 17.76 -12.61
C THR A 91 -12.97 18.15 -13.39
N PRO A 92 -12.05 18.94 -12.80
CA PRO A 92 -10.79 19.27 -13.45
C PRO A 92 -10.00 18.01 -13.80
N LEU A 93 -9.24 18.03 -14.89
CA LEU A 93 -8.37 16.96 -15.40
C LEU A 93 -7.13 16.70 -14.51
N THR A 94 -7.09 17.26 -13.30
CA THR A 94 -5.96 17.18 -12.36
C THR A 94 -6.36 16.38 -11.12
N ALA A 95 -5.38 15.69 -10.51
CA ALA A 95 -5.49 15.02 -9.21
C ALA A 95 -6.24 15.89 -8.18
N GLY A 96 -7.50 15.57 -7.88
CA GLY A 96 -8.34 16.41 -7.03
C GLY A 96 -9.61 15.73 -6.53
N ASP A 97 -9.93 15.99 -5.26
CA ASP A 97 -11.18 15.58 -4.65
C ASP A 97 -12.38 16.27 -5.32
N SER A 98 -13.44 15.52 -5.59
CA SER A 98 -14.70 16.04 -6.09
C SER A 98 -15.80 15.83 -5.06
N ALA A 99 -16.56 16.89 -4.76
CA ALA A 99 -17.66 16.85 -3.81
C ALA A 99 -19.01 16.87 -4.55
N PHE A 100 -19.84 15.87 -4.28
CA PHE A 100 -21.18 15.73 -4.84
C PHE A 100 -22.23 15.82 -3.75
N LYS A 101 -23.41 16.32 -4.10
CA LYS A 101 -24.57 16.33 -3.19
C LYS A 101 -25.37 15.06 -3.38
N VAL A 102 -26.05 14.66 -2.31
CA VAL A 102 -27.06 13.60 -2.32
C VAL A 102 -28.15 13.98 -1.34
N THR A 103 -29.41 13.81 -1.73
CA THR A 103 -30.53 14.08 -0.84
C THR A 103 -31.29 12.79 -0.57
N PHE A 104 -31.36 12.41 0.71
CA PHE A 104 -32.10 11.23 1.17
C PHE A 104 -33.50 11.64 1.60
N ASP A 105 -34.51 10.93 1.12
CA ASP A 105 -35.84 10.95 1.73
C ASP A 105 -35.72 10.23 3.09
N TRP A 106 -35.73 11.03 4.16
CA TRP A 106 -35.55 10.51 5.51
C TRP A 106 -36.90 10.01 6.04
N ASP A 107 -36.90 8.75 6.41
CA ASP A 107 -38.03 8.05 7.02
C ASP A 107 -37.74 7.87 8.51
N GLU A 108 -38.73 8.14 9.38
CA GLU A 108 -38.62 7.90 10.82
C GLU A 108 -38.26 6.45 11.13
N GLU A 109 -38.64 5.52 10.25
CA GLU A 109 -38.27 4.12 10.35
C GLU A 109 -36.77 3.86 10.18
N VAL A 110 -36.03 4.73 9.49
CA VAL A 110 -34.56 4.62 9.36
C VAL A 110 -33.87 5.17 10.62
N GLY A 111 -34.47 6.15 11.31
CA GLY A 111 -33.89 6.74 12.52
C GLY A 111 -32.48 7.29 12.29
N VAL A 112 -31.56 6.99 13.21
CA VAL A 112 -30.14 7.37 13.09
C VAL A 112 -29.38 6.36 12.22
N PRO A 113 -28.77 6.79 11.10
CA PRO A 113 -28.00 5.91 10.23
C PRO A 113 -26.64 5.56 10.85
N GLY A 114 -26.27 4.28 10.80
CA GLY A 114 -24.97 3.79 11.28
C GLY A 114 -24.10 3.13 10.22
N ALA A 115 -24.69 2.81 9.06
CA ALA A 115 -23.96 2.37 7.88
C ALA A 115 -24.62 2.94 6.62
N ILE A 116 -23.90 2.87 5.51
CA ILE A 116 -24.36 3.26 4.19
C ILE A 116 -23.94 2.20 3.17
N ILE A 117 -24.87 1.79 2.33
CA ILE A 117 -24.63 0.88 1.22
C ILE A 117 -24.42 1.72 -0.04
N VAL A 118 -23.37 1.45 -0.78
CA VAL A 118 -23.03 2.15 -2.03
C VAL A 118 -23.06 1.14 -3.17
N GLN A 119 -23.85 1.45 -4.20
CA GLN A 119 -23.85 0.70 -5.46
C GLN A 119 -23.38 1.60 -6.59
N ASN A 120 -22.36 1.14 -7.29
CA ASN A 120 -21.87 1.78 -8.50
C ASN A 120 -22.46 1.07 -9.72
N LYS A 121 -23.47 1.65 -10.37
CA LYS A 121 -23.99 1.13 -11.65
C LYS A 121 -23.32 1.76 -12.86
N HIS A 122 -22.35 2.64 -12.64
CA HIS A 122 -21.50 3.21 -13.69
C HIS A 122 -20.41 2.20 -14.06
N HIS A 123 -19.93 2.24 -15.29
CA HIS A 123 -18.93 1.29 -15.81
C HIS A 123 -17.51 1.53 -15.28
N SER A 124 -17.18 2.77 -14.90
CA SER A 124 -15.89 3.12 -14.27
C SER A 124 -15.96 3.09 -12.74
N GLN A 125 -14.90 2.62 -12.11
CA GLN A 125 -14.67 2.68 -10.66
C GLN A 125 -14.35 4.11 -10.20
N PHE A 126 -14.54 4.38 -8.90
CA PHE A 126 -14.12 5.62 -8.26
C PHE A 126 -13.59 5.34 -6.85
N TYR A 127 -12.77 6.26 -6.32
CA TYR A 127 -12.28 6.16 -4.95
C TYR A 127 -13.15 7.00 -4.02
N LEU A 128 -13.95 6.36 -3.18
CA LEU A 128 -14.82 7.01 -2.21
C LEU A 128 -14.01 7.41 -0.97
N LYS A 129 -13.92 8.72 -0.67
CA LYS A 129 -13.20 9.23 0.51
C LYS A 129 -14.12 9.33 1.71
N THR A 130 -15.18 10.13 1.60
CA THR A 130 -16.10 10.37 2.71
C THR A 130 -17.54 10.54 2.26
N VAL A 131 -18.46 10.25 3.17
CA VAL A 131 -19.85 10.70 3.10
C VAL A 131 -20.17 11.42 4.40
N THR A 132 -20.75 12.62 4.32
CA THR A 132 -21.18 13.39 5.48
C THR A 132 -22.66 13.69 5.33
N LEU A 133 -23.47 13.32 6.33
CA LEU A 133 -24.88 13.67 6.41
C LEU A 133 -25.04 14.84 7.38
N GLU A 134 -25.79 15.85 6.96
CA GLU A 134 -26.10 17.04 7.75
C GLU A 134 -27.52 16.97 8.31
N ASP A 135 -27.74 17.59 9.47
CA ASP A 135 -29.06 17.77 10.10
C ASP A 135 -29.86 16.46 10.30
N VAL A 136 -29.17 15.36 10.61
CA VAL A 136 -29.81 14.07 10.94
C VAL A 136 -30.62 14.21 12.23
N PRO A 137 -31.93 13.92 12.23
CA PRO A 137 -32.77 14.05 13.42
C PRO A 137 -32.22 13.25 14.62
N GLY A 138 -32.02 13.92 15.75
CA GLY A 138 -31.54 13.31 17.01
C GLY A 138 -30.02 13.12 17.11
N GLU A 139 -29.26 13.43 16.07
CA GLU A 139 -27.80 13.21 16.05
C GLU A 139 -27.02 14.44 15.53
N GLY A 140 -27.57 15.19 14.58
CA GLY A 140 -26.87 16.29 13.91
C GLY A 140 -26.06 15.79 12.73
N GLN A 141 -24.74 15.86 12.80
CA GLN A 141 -23.87 15.45 11.70
C GLN A 141 -23.44 13.98 11.85
N VAL A 142 -23.53 13.19 10.78
CA VAL A 142 -23.03 11.79 10.74
C VAL A 142 -21.97 11.67 9.65
N HIS A 143 -20.80 11.14 10.02
CA HIS A 143 -19.65 11.06 9.13
C HIS A 143 -19.22 9.62 8.86
N PHE A 144 -18.95 9.31 7.60
CA PHE A 144 -18.47 8.02 7.11
C PHE A 144 -17.10 8.23 6.47
N VAL A 145 -16.05 7.70 7.10
CA VAL A 145 -14.69 7.70 6.54
C VAL A 145 -14.51 6.41 5.76
N CYS A 146 -14.50 6.51 4.43
CA CYS A 146 -14.59 5.35 3.54
C CYS A 146 -13.22 4.93 3.01
N ASN A 147 -12.50 5.86 2.38
CA ASN A 147 -11.18 5.67 1.77
C ASN A 147 -11.01 4.31 1.05
N SER A 148 -11.85 4.06 0.05
CA SER A 148 -11.85 2.78 -0.65
C SER A 148 -12.33 2.91 -2.09
N TRP A 149 -11.79 2.07 -2.97
CA TRP A 149 -12.24 1.95 -4.36
C TRP A 149 -13.59 1.25 -4.45
N VAL A 150 -14.53 1.84 -5.20
CA VAL A 150 -15.86 1.27 -5.48
C VAL A 150 -15.95 0.95 -6.97
N TYR A 151 -15.83 -0.34 -7.29
CA TYR A 151 -15.96 -0.89 -8.65
C TYR A 151 -17.43 -1.02 -9.06
N PRO A 152 -17.71 -1.20 -10.35
CA PRO A 152 -19.04 -1.54 -10.86
C PRO A 152 -19.68 -2.70 -10.07
N ALA A 153 -20.98 -2.58 -9.80
CA ALA A 153 -21.69 -3.45 -8.86
C ALA A 153 -21.74 -4.92 -9.29
N ASP A 154 -21.63 -5.20 -10.60
CA ASP A 154 -21.56 -6.53 -11.19
C ASP A 154 -20.24 -7.27 -10.86
N GLN A 155 -19.20 -6.54 -10.45
CA GLN A 155 -17.94 -7.13 -9.97
C GLN A 155 -18.05 -7.70 -8.54
N TYR A 156 -19.08 -7.31 -7.79
CA TYR A 156 -19.23 -7.69 -6.39
C TYR A 156 -20.31 -8.74 -6.17
N LYS A 157 -19.96 -9.79 -5.42
CA LYS A 157 -20.94 -10.77 -4.90
C LYS A 157 -21.88 -10.16 -3.84
N LYS A 158 -21.44 -9.11 -3.17
CA LYS A 158 -22.14 -8.42 -2.07
C LYS A 158 -21.95 -6.91 -2.20
N GLU A 159 -22.97 -6.16 -1.81
CA GLU A 159 -22.95 -4.70 -1.88
C GLU A 159 -21.87 -4.11 -0.97
N ARG A 160 -21.34 -2.94 -1.34
CA ARG A 160 -20.32 -2.25 -0.55
C ARG A 160 -20.98 -1.52 0.61
N VAL A 161 -20.59 -1.89 1.82
CA VAL A 161 -21.06 -1.24 3.06
C VAL A 161 -19.94 -0.42 3.68
N PHE A 162 -20.29 0.77 4.17
CA PHE A 162 -19.42 1.66 4.93
C PHE A 162 -20.09 2.03 6.24
N PHE A 163 -19.35 1.96 7.35
CA PHE A 163 -19.88 2.30 8.67
C PHE A 163 -19.56 3.74 9.04
N SER A 164 -20.39 4.35 9.89
CA SER A 164 -20.07 5.66 10.45
C SER A 164 -18.82 5.58 11.33
N ASN A 165 -18.18 6.71 11.58
CA ASN A 165 -16.94 6.81 12.36
C ASN A 165 -17.11 6.55 13.87
N LYS A 166 -18.26 6.03 14.31
CA LYS A 166 -18.49 5.62 15.70
C LYS A 166 -17.79 4.27 15.97
N THR A 167 -17.04 4.19 17.06
CA THR A 167 -16.23 3.01 17.39
C THR A 167 -16.95 2.10 18.38
N TYR A 168 -16.98 0.79 18.07
CA TYR A 168 -17.62 -0.22 18.93
C TYR A 168 -16.76 -1.49 19.04
N LEU A 169 -16.61 -2.00 20.26
CA LEU A 169 -16.25 -3.40 20.47
C LEU A 169 -17.39 -4.31 19.96
N PRO A 170 -17.11 -5.60 19.63
CA PRO A 170 -18.15 -6.50 19.15
C PRO A 170 -19.41 -6.52 20.05
N GLY A 171 -19.24 -6.65 21.36
CA GLY A 171 -20.36 -6.64 22.33
C GLY A 171 -21.06 -5.28 22.53
N GLN A 172 -20.56 -4.20 21.93
CA GLN A 172 -21.14 -2.86 21.99
C GLN A 172 -21.72 -2.42 20.64
N THR A 173 -21.61 -3.27 19.61
CA THR A 173 -22.13 -2.95 18.28
C THR A 173 -23.65 -2.82 18.37
N PRO A 174 -24.26 -1.73 17.87
CA PRO A 174 -25.72 -1.61 17.84
C PRO A 174 -26.34 -2.84 17.19
N ALA A 175 -27.32 -3.45 17.86
CA ALA A 175 -27.89 -4.74 17.47
C ALA A 175 -28.28 -4.81 15.96
N PRO A 176 -28.87 -3.76 15.35
CA PRO A 176 -29.19 -3.78 13.92
C PRO A 176 -27.97 -3.83 12.98
N LEU A 177 -26.79 -3.43 13.44
CA LEU A 177 -25.54 -3.42 12.64
C LEU A 177 -24.69 -4.69 12.78
N VAL A 178 -24.96 -5.54 13.78
CA VAL A 178 -24.17 -6.75 14.06
C VAL A 178 -24.04 -7.63 12.82
N LYS A 179 -25.16 -7.89 12.13
CA LYS A 179 -25.16 -8.74 10.94
C LYS A 179 -24.37 -8.14 9.78
N TYR A 180 -24.47 -6.82 9.54
CA TYR A 180 -23.67 -6.15 8.51
C TYR A 180 -22.17 -6.21 8.82
N ARG A 181 -21.80 -6.06 10.10
CA ARG A 181 -20.40 -6.17 10.56
C ARG A 181 -19.86 -7.58 10.31
N GLU A 182 -20.62 -8.61 10.65
CA GLU A 182 -20.22 -10.01 10.45
C GLU A 182 -20.13 -10.38 8.97
N GLU A 183 -21.11 -9.99 8.16
CA GLU A 183 -21.14 -10.22 6.71
C GLU A 183 -19.93 -9.56 6.03
N GLU A 184 -19.59 -8.32 6.37
CA GLU A 184 -18.40 -7.65 5.81
C GLU A 184 -17.11 -8.38 6.20
N LEU A 185 -16.98 -8.85 7.44
CA LEU A 185 -15.83 -9.65 7.84
C LEU A 185 -15.73 -11.00 7.10
N VAL A 186 -16.87 -11.63 6.79
CA VAL A 186 -16.89 -12.84 5.95
C VAL A 186 -16.45 -12.52 4.52
N ASN A 187 -16.95 -11.42 3.95
CA ASN A 187 -16.55 -10.99 2.61
C ASN A 187 -15.04 -10.72 2.51
N LEU A 188 -14.47 -10.06 3.54
CA LEU A 188 -13.04 -9.76 3.60
C LEU A 188 -12.18 -11.02 3.78
N ARG A 189 -12.69 -12.11 4.37
CA ARG A 189 -11.95 -13.39 4.46
C ARG A 189 -12.00 -14.19 3.16
N GLY A 190 -13.04 -14.01 2.35
CA GLY A 190 -13.29 -14.84 1.18
C GLY A 190 -13.60 -16.30 1.53
N ASP A 191 -13.49 -17.18 0.54
CA ASP A 191 -13.77 -18.62 0.64
C ASP A 191 -12.51 -19.51 0.53
N GLY A 192 -11.33 -18.91 0.38
CA GLY A 192 -10.04 -19.60 0.21
C GLY A 192 -9.82 -20.21 -1.18
N THR A 193 -10.72 -19.96 -2.14
CA THR A 193 -10.70 -20.58 -3.47
C THR A 193 -10.59 -19.55 -4.59
N GLY A 194 -10.26 -20.03 -5.79
CA GLY A 194 -10.19 -19.20 -7.00
C GLY A 194 -9.02 -18.20 -7.04
N GLU A 195 -8.78 -17.67 -8.23
CA GLU A 195 -7.82 -16.59 -8.45
C GLU A 195 -8.46 -15.24 -8.10
N LEU A 196 -7.77 -14.45 -7.27
CA LEU A 196 -8.26 -13.16 -6.82
C LEU A 196 -8.05 -12.09 -7.89
N GLN A 197 -9.07 -11.27 -8.08
CA GLN A 197 -9.14 -10.26 -9.13
C GLN A 197 -8.83 -8.87 -8.57
N GLU A 198 -8.55 -7.92 -9.47
CA GLU A 198 -8.13 -6.56 -9.09
C GLU A 198 -9.10 -5.86 -8.11
N TRP A 199 -10.41 -6.06 -8.29
CA TRP A 199 -11.44 -5.44 -7.45
C TRP A 199 -11.70 -6.17 -6.13
N ASP A 200 -11.10 -7.34 -5.92
CA ASP A 200 -11.31 -8.11 -4.71
C ASP A 200 -10.67 -7.42 -3.49
N ARG A 201 -11.28 -7.67 -2.33
CA ARG A 201 -10.85 -7.17 -1.01
C ARG A 201 -10.60 -8.33 -0.05
N VAL A 202 -10.20 -9.47 -0.59
CA VAL A 202 -10.02 -10.72 0.16
C VAL A 202 -8.62 -10.76 0.78
N TYR A 203 -8.58 -10.90 2.10
CA TYR A 203 -7.38 -11.09 2.91
C TYR A 203 -7.35 -12.55 3.37
N ASP A 204 -6.42 -13.30 2.80
CA ASP A 204 -6.20 -14.70 3.16
C ASP A 204 -4.70 -15.03 3.08
N TYR A 205 -4.32 -16.20 3.59
CA TYR A 205 -2.94 -16.60 3.77
C TYR A 205 -2.49 -17.61 2.72
N ALA A 206 -1.23 -17.52 2.34
CA ALA A 206 -0.56 -18.58 1.59
C ALA A 206 0.93 -18.65 1.95
N TYR A 207 1.58 -19.75 1.56
CA TYR A 207 3.03 -19.94 1.71
C TYR A 207 3.79 -19.15 0.65
N TYR A 208 5.11 -19.01 0.82
CA TYR A 208 5.98 -18.53 -0.25
C TYR A 208 6.28 -19.70 -1.18
N ASN A 209 5.31 -20.03 -2.03
CA ASN A 209 5.36 -21.04 -3.06
C ASN A 209 5.31 -20.44 -4.47
N ASP A 210 5.49 -19.13 -4.59
CA ASP A 210 5.38 -18.33 -5.82
C ASP A 210 6.73 -17.72 -6.26
N LEU A 211 7.82 -18.09 -5.59
CA LEU A 211 9.17 -17.60 -5.88
C LEU A 211 9.86 -18.38 -6.99
N GLY A 212 9.57 -19.69 -7.11
CA GLY A 212 10.16 -20.57 -8.12
C GLY A 212 9.57 -20.38 -9.53
N ASN A 213 10.25 -20.92 -10.55
CA ASN A 213 9.71 -21.00 -11.90
C ASN A 213 10.12 -22.32 -12.59
N PRO A 214 9.68 -23.48 -12.06
CA PRO A 214 10.08 -24.80 -12.56
C PRO A 214 9.62 -25.07 -14.00
N ASP A 215 8.52 -24.46 -14.46
CA ASP A 215 8.04 -24.56 -15.85
C ASP A 215 9.00 -23.94 -16.87
N LYS A 216 9.82 -22.96 -16.46
CA LYS A 216 10.85 -22.35 -17.33
C LYS A 216 12.08 -23.23 -17.46
N ASP A 217 12.62 -23.72 -16.34
CA ASP A 217 13.79 -24.60 -16.25
C ASP A 217 13.83 -25.19 -14.83
N PRO A 218 14.10 -26.49 -14.65
CA PRO A 218 14.23 -27.12 -13.33
C PRO A 218 15.19 -26.41 -12.36
N LYS A 219 16.22 -25.72 -12.86
CA LYS A 219 17.16 -24.95 -11.99
C LYS A 219 16.50 -23.75 -11.29
N TYR A 220 15.33 -23.31 -11.76
CA TYR A 220 14.54 -22.25 -11.13
C TYR A 220 13.50 -22.79 -10.14
N ALA A 221 13.45 -24.10 -9.89
CA ALA A 221 12.68 -24.65 -8.79
C ALA A 221 13.21 -24.13 -7.44
N ARG A 222 12.31 -23.82 -6.51
CA ARG A 222 12.65 -23.35 -5.15
C ARG A 222 11.80 -24.11 -4.14
N PRO A 223 12.34 -24.40 -2.94
CA PRO A 223 11.52 -24.98 -1.89
C PRO A 223 10.43 -24.00 -1.47
N VAL A 224 9.27 -24.54 -1.11
CA VAL A 224 8.19 -23.75 -0.50
C VAL A 224 8.62 -23.31 0.90
N LEU A 225 8.53 -22.00 1.18
CA LEU A 225 8.84 -21.47 2.51
C LEU A 225 7.55 -21.27 3.32
N GLY A 226 7.48 -21.93 4.47
CA GLY A 226 6.32 -22.00 5.35
C GLY A 226 5.59 -23.35 5.29
N GLY A 227 4.94 -23.74 6.39
CA GLY A 227 4.14 -24.96 6.44
C GLY A 227 4.93 -26.24 6.75
N SER A 228 6.26 -26.14 6.88
CA SER A 228 7.14 -27.24 7.30
C SER A 228 8.04 -26.82 8.45
N ALA A 229 8.55 -27.80 9.20
CA ALA A 229 9.54 -27.59 10.25
C ALA A 229 10.94 -27.30 9.68
N GLU A 230 11.21 -27.77 8.46
CA GLU A 230 12.49 -27.57 7.77
C GLU A 230 12.64 -26.15 7.21
N TYR A 231 11.55 -25.60 6.64
CA TYR A 231 11.51 -24.25 6.10
C TYR A 231 10.41 -23.42 6.77
N PRO A 232 10.52 -23.11 8.08
CA PRO A 232 9.54 -22.27 8.74
C PRO A 232 9.62 -20.84 8.20
N TYR A 233 8.47 -20.26 7.87
CA TYR A 233 8.41 -18.90 7.34
C TYR A 233 7.04 -18.25 7.62
N PRO A 234 6.98 -16.90 7.78
CA PRO A 234 5.72 -16.17 7.79
C PRO A 234 4.85 -16.47 6.57
N ARG A 235 3.53 -16.32 6.71
CA ARG A 235 2.62 -16.36 5.56
C ARG A 235 2.68 -15.04 4.80
N ARG A 236 2.32 -15.11 3.52
CA ARG A 236 2.05 -13.95 2.65
C ARG A 236 0.56 -13.86 2.34
N GLY A 237 0.15 -12.76 1.70
CA GLY A 237 -1.20 -12.59 1.17
C GLY A 237 -1.48 -13.56 0.02
N ARG A 238 -2.59 -14.29 0.09
CA ARG A 238 -3.05 -15.20 -0.96
C ARG A 238 -3.33 -14.42 -2.25
N THR A 239 -2.97 -15.02 -3.38
CA THR A 239 -3.20 -14.50 -4.75
C THR A 239 -4.09 -15.47 -5.53
N GLY A 240 -3.89 -16.78 -5.35
CA GLY A 240 -4.78 -17.81 -5.88
C GLY A 240 -4.58 -18.11 -7.36
N ARG A 241 -3.46 -17.70 -7.97
CA ARG A 241 -3.11 -18.07 -9.34
C ARG A 241 -2.98 -19.60 -9.43
N PRO A 242 -3.20 -20.19 -10.62
CA PRO A 242 -3.09 -21.62 -10.79
C PRO A 242 -1.67 -22.12 -10.46
N PRO A 243 -1.52 -23.39 -10.06
CA PRO A 243 -0.20 -24.01 -9.89
C PRO A 243 0.57 -24.10 -11.21
N THR A 244 1.88 -24.28 -11.12
CA THR A 244 2.73 -24.58 -12.28
C THR A 244 2.38 -25.95 -12.87
N LYS A 245 2.73 -26.17 -14.14
CA LYS A 245 2.47 -27.44 -14.83
C LYS A 245 3.35 -28.57 -14.30
N THR A 246 4.57 -28.23 -13.88
CA THR A 246 5.61 -29.18 -13.44
C THR A 246 5.57 -29.48 -11.94
N ASP A 247 5.09 -28.56 -11.10
CA ASP A 247 4.96 -28.76 -9.66
C ASP A 247 3.62 -28.20 -9.13
N PRO A 248 2.70 -29.07 -8.65
CA PRO A 248 1.41 -28.64 -8.12
C PRO A 248 1.50 -27.84 -6.81
N ASN A 249 2.64 -27.88 -6.11
CA ASN A 249 2.85 -27.12 -4.88
C ASN A 249 3.36 -25.69 -5.16
N THR A 250 3.87 -25.41 -6.36
CA THR A 250 4.37 -24.10 -6.75
C THR A 250 3.29 -23.32 -7.51
N GLU A 251 3.02 -22.09 -7.09
CA GLU A 251 2.08 -21.18 -7.77
C GLU A 251 2.74 -20.59 -9.02
N SER A 252 1.96 -20.44 -10.10
CA SER A 252 2.44 -19.85 -11.34
C SER A 252 2.95 -18.42 -11.15
N ARG A 253 4.01 -18.10 -11.91
CA ARG A 253 4.75 -16.85 -11.78
C ARG A 253 4.23 -15.78 -12.74
N VAL A 254 4.09 -14.56 -12.23
CA VAL A 254 3.88 -13.36 -13.06
C VAL A 254 5.22 -12.87 -13.61
N PRO A 255 5.33 -12.48 -14.90
CA PRO A 255 6.56 -11.88 -15.44
C PRO A 255 7.07 -10.73 -14.58
N VAL A 256 8.40 -10.57 -14.47
CA VAL A 256 9.01 -9.57 -13.56
C VAL A 256 8.55 -8.15 -13.87
N LEU A 257 8.42 -7.80 -15.15
CA LEU A 257 7.92 -6.49 -15.61
C LEU A 257 6.43 -6.26 -15.25
N MET A 258 5.67 -7.34 -15.03
CA MET A 258 4.27 -7.32 -14.59
C MET A 258 4.13 -7.64 -13.10
N SER A 259 5.23 -7.63 -12.32
CA SER A 259 5.18 -7.93 -10.88
C SER A 259 4.29 -6.96 -10.09
N LEU A 260 4.02 -5.78 -10.64
CA LEU A 260 3.08 -4.81 -10.09
C LEU A 260 1.60 -5.24 -10.19
N ASP A 261 1.31 -6.25 -10.99
CA ASP A 261 -0.03 -6.83 -11.17
C ASP A 261 -0.25 -8.05 -10.27
N ILE A 262 0.73 -8.39 -9.41
CA ILE A 262 0.50 -9.35 -8.34
C ILE A 262 -0.61 -8.81 -7.45
N TYR A 263 -1.69 -9.60 -7.33
CA TYR A 263 -2.84 -9.24 -6.52
C TYR A 263 -2.42 -8.89 -5.09
N VAL A 264 -2.97 -7.77 -4.63
CA VAL A 264 -3.14 -7.40 -3.23
C VAL A 264 -4.58 -6.90 -3.08
N PRO A 265 -5.21 -7.02 -1.89
CA PRO A 265 -6.53 -6.45 -1.66
C PRO A 265 -6.59 -5.01 -2.16
N ARG A 266 -7.66 -4.66 -2.89
CA ARG A 266 -7.66 -3.47 -3.75
C ARG A 266 -7.21 -2.17 -3.07
N ASP A 267 -7.59 -1.99 -1.81
CA ASP A 267 -7.32 -0.78 -1.03
C ASP A 267 -5.88 -0.75 -0.43
N GLU A 268 -5.16 -1.88 -0.44
CA GLU A 268 -3.74 -1.98 -0.05
C GLU A 268 -2.78 -1.68 -1.22
N ARG A 269 -3.27 -1.72 -2.46
CA ARG A 269 -2.45 -1.39 -3.63
C ARG A 269 -2.05 0.09 -3.56
N PHE A 270 -0.75 0.37 -3.77
CA PHE A 270 -0.25 1.74 -3.74
C PHE A 270 -1.04 2.67 -4.68
N GLY A 271 -1.30 3.89 -4.22
CA GLY A 271 -1.72 4.98 -5.10
C GLY A 271 -0.61 5.37 -6.08
N HIS A 272 -1.00 5.96 -7.21
CA HIS A 272 -0.14 6.14 -8.38
C HIS A 272 1.17 6.91 -8.13
N LEU A 273 1.17 7.93 -7.26
CA LEU A 273 2.39 8.69 -6.91
C LEU A 273 3.43 7.84 -6.16
N LYS A 274 3.00 6.93 -5.29
CA LYS A 274 3.92 5.98 -4.61
C LYS A 274 4.41 4.90 -5.57
N MET A 275 3.63 4.60 -6.62
CA MET A 275 3.96 3.61 -7.63
C MET A 275 5.00 4.13 -8.65
N SER A 276 4.95 5.43 -9.03
CA SER A 276 5.96 6.03 -9.91
C SER A 276 7.34 6.01 -9.28
N ASP A 277 7.46 6.37 -8.00
CA ASP A 277 8.72 6.31 -7.26
C ASP A 277 9.26 4.87 -7.21
N PHE A 278 8.39 3.91 -6.88
CA PHE A 278 8.77 2.48 -6.83
C PHE A 278 9.24 1.96 -8.19
N LEU A 279 8.54 2.30 -9.28
CA LEU A 279 8.94 1.95 -10.64
C LEU A 279 10.28 2.57 -11.02
N ALA A 280 10.57 3.81 -10.60
CA ALA A 280 11.83 4.49 -10.88
C ALA A 280 13.00 3.66 -10.36
N TYR A 281 12.89 3.22 -9.11
CA TYR A 281 13.91 2.42 -8.47
C TYR A 281 13.98 1.00 -9.05
N ALA A 282 12.85 0.38 -9.38
CA ALA A 282 12.83 -0.94 -10.02
C ALA A 282 13.49 -0.91 -11.41
N LEU A 283 13.24 0.13 -12.20
CA LEU A 283 13.86 0.39 -13.49
C LEU A 283 15.37 0.61 -13.37
N LYS A 284 15.79 1.44 -12.41
CA LYS A 284 17.22 1.66 -12.10
C LYS A 284 17.90 0.34 -11.73
N ALA A 285 17.26 -0.52 -10.94
CA ALA A 285 17.79 -1.83 -10.58
C ALA A 285 17.89 -2.81 -11.76
N VAL A 286 16.93 -2.81 -12.69
CA VAL A 286 17.00 -3.66 -13.91
C VAL A 286 18.08 -3.17 -14.87
N ALA A 287 18.28 -1.85 -15.00
CA ALA A 287 19.37 -1.29 -15.78
C ALA A 287 20.75 -1.77 -15.30
N GLN A 288 20.94 -1.95 -13.99
CA GLN A 288 22.17 -2.51 -13.41
C GLN A 288 22.40 -3.98 -13.80
N LEU A 289 21.32 -4.77 -13.90
CA LEU A 289 21.40 -6.18 -14.28
C LEU A 289 21.90 -6.35 -15.73
N LEU A 290 21.66 -5.35 -16.57
CA LEU A 290 21.99 -5.33 -18.00
C LEU A 290 23.28 -4.54 -18.33
N LYS A 291 23.88 -3.85 -17.36
CA LYS A 291 25.17 -3.17 -17.52
C LYS A 291 26.27 -4.07 -18.14
N PRO A 292 26.38 -5.37 -17.80
CA PRO A 292 27.38 -6.26 -18.42
C PRO A 292 27.15 -6.51 -19.93
N GLU A 293 25.93 -6.35 -20.44
CA GLU A 293 25.63 -6.46 -21.89
C GLU A 293 25.90 -5.15 -22.64
N LEU A 294 26.04 -4.02 -21.93
CA LEU A 294 26.15 -2.66 -22.50
C LEU A 294 27.61 -2.22 -22.79
N GLU A 295 28.59 -2.70 -22.02
CA GLU A 295 29.99 -2.25 -22.10
C GLU A 295 30.91 -3.21 -22.88
N SER A 296 30.36 -4.15 -23.66
CA SER A 296 31.16 -5.10 -24.47
C SER A 296 31.91 -4.47 -25.66
N LEU A 297 32.06 -3.14 -25.73
CA LEU A 297 32.57 -2.47 -26.91
C LEU A 297 33.96 -1.85 -26.81
N TYR A 298 34.56 -1.56 -25.65
CA TYR A 298 35.95 -1.06 -25.58
C TYR A 298 36.56 -1.24 -24.17
N ASP A 299 36.78 -2.47 -23.72
CA ASP A 299 37.61 -2.76 -22.53
C ASP A 299 38.20 -4.18 -22.59
N SER A 300 39.34 -4.41 -21.93
CA SER A 300 39.95 -5.74 -21.76
C SER A 300 39.25 -6.60 -20.70
N THR A 301 38.41 -6.00 -19.85
CA THR A 301 37.58 -6.62 -18.80
C THR A 301 36.16 -6.02 -18.81
N PRO A 302 35.40 -6.11 -19.91
CA PRO A 302 34.18 -5.33 -20.17
C PRO A 302 32.97 -5.62 -19.26
N THR A 303 33.13 -6.50 -18.28
CA THR A 303 32.09 -6.92 -17.34
C THR A 303 32.46 -6.68 -15.87
N GLU A 304 33.61 -6.05 -15.59
CA GLU A 304 34.12 -5.82 -14.24
C GLU A 304 34.54 -4.35 -14.03
N PHE A 305 34.67 -3.93 -12.77
CA PHE A 305 35.23 -2.62 -12.44
C PHE A 305 36.74 -2.76 -12.20
N ASP A 306 37.55 -2.02 -12.95
CA ASP A 306 39.01 -2.05 -12.81
C ASP A 306 39.52 -1.20 -11.65
N SER A 307 38.70 -0.26 -11.15
CA SER A 307 39.07 0.61 -10.04
C SER A 307 37.87 1.14 -9.25
N PHE A 308 38.11 1.62 -8.03
CA PHE A 308 37.07 2.34 -7.26
C PHE A 308 36.58 3.60 -7.98
N LYS A 309 37.41 4.21 -8.83
CA LYS A 309 36.99 5.35 -9.66
C LYS A 309 35.87 4.94 -10.63
N ASP A 310 35.92 3.71 -11.15
CA ASP A 310 34.89 3.22 -12.08
C ASP A 310 33.56 2.97 -11.38
N VAL A 311 33.59 2.64 -10.08
CA VAL A 311 32.40 2.60 -9.22
C VAL A 311 31.87 4.01 -8.94
N LEU A 312 32.74 4.97 -8.62
CA LEU A 312 32.34 6.36 -8.34
C LEU A 312 31.71 7.05 -9.55
N LYS A 313 32.19 6.76 -10.77
CA LYS A 313 31.61 7.27 -12.03
C LYS A 313 30.11 6.96 -12.20
N LEU A 314 29.58 5.93 -11.52
CA LEU A 314 28.13 5.64 -11.54
C LEU A 314 27.28 6.81 -11.03
N TYR A 315 27.86 7.66 -10.18
CA TYR A 315 27.19 8.79 -9.54
C TYR A 315 27.55 10.15 -10.17
N GLU A 316 28.46 10.18 -11.16
CA GLU A 316 29.05 11.42 -11.71
C GLU A 316 28.67 11.69 -13.18
N GLY A 317 27.87 10.84 -13.84
CA GLY A 317 27.55 11.03 -15.27
C GLY A 317 26.41 10.22 -15.87
N GLY A 318 25.62 9.52 -15.04
CA GLY A 318 24.43 8.77 -15.47
C GLY A 318 24.72 7.50 -16.27
N ILE A 319 23.82 6.51 -16.20
CA ILE A 319 23.87 5.32 -17.06
C ILE A 319 23.09 5.62 -18.36
N LYS A 320 23.56 5.19 -19.53
CA LYS A 320 22.73 5.22 -20.76
C LYS A 320 22.01 3.89 -20.92
N LEU A 321 20.68 3.91 -20.99
CA LEU A 321 19.90 2.69 -21.26
C LEU A 321 20.05 2.26 -22.73
N PRO A 322 20.13 0.94 -23.02
CA PRO A 322 20.11 0.43 -24.37
C PRO A 322 18.70 0.55 -24.96
N SER A 323 18.61 0.87 -26.25
CA SER A 323 17.33 1.08 -26.96
C SER A 323 16.29 -0.04 -26.79
N PRO A 324 16.65 -1.34 -26.81
CA PRO A 324 15.68 -2.42 -26.63
C PRO A 324 15.04 -2.44 -25.24
N LEU A 325 15.75 -1.97 -24.21
CA LEU A 325 15.16 -1.85 -22.87
C LEU A 325 14.17 -0.69 -22.84
N LEU A 326 14.52 0.46 -23.41
CA LEU A 326 13.60 1.60 -23.52
C LEU A 326 12.31 1.21 -24.26
N GLU A 327 12.42 0.47 -25.36
CA GLU A 327 11.27 -0.05 -26.12
C GLU A 327 10.41 -1.00 -25.28
N SER A 328 11.02 -1.97 -24.59
CA SER A 328 10.29 -2.90 -23.71
C SER A 328 9.59 -2.19 -22.53
N LEU A 329 10.15 -1.06 -22.07
CA LEU A 329 9.56 -0.24 -21.03
C LEU A 329 8.39 0.59 -21.54
N GLU A 330 8.49 1.15 -22.74
CA GLU A 330 7.37 1.84 -23.41
C GLU A 330 6.19 0.89 -23.64
N GLU A 331 6.45 -0.40 -23.90
CA GLU A 331 5.42 -1.43 -24.06
C GLU A 331 4.80 -1.89 -22.73
N SER A 332 5.58 -1.91 -21.64
CA SER A 332 5.16 -2.49 -20.36
C SER A 332 4.68 -1.47 -19.33
N ILE A 333 5.04 -0.19 -19.50
CA ILE A 333 4.77 0.87 -18.53
C ILE A 333 3.97 2.00 -19.20
N PRO A 334 2.86 2.44 -18.58
CA PRO A 334 2.16 3.67 -18.93
C PRO A 334 3.08 4.86 -19.25
N LEU A 335 2.87 5.51 -20.42
CA LEU A 335 3.65 6.65 -20.91
C LEU A 335 3.66 7.83 -19.91
N GLU A 336 2.58 7.99 -19.16
CA GLU A 336 2.41 9.05 -18.18
C GLU A 336 3.14 8.75 -16.87
N MET A 337 3.29 7.47 -16.50
CA MET A 337 4.20 7.08 -15.43
C MET A 337 5.65 7.33 -15.83
N ILE A 338 6.01 7.08 -17.10
CA ILE A 338 7.33 7.44 -17.65
C ILE A 338 7.54 8.97 -17.61
N LYS A 339 6.52 9.78 -17.89
CA LYS A 339 6.61 11.24 -17.77
C LYS A 339 6.81 11.70 -16.32
N GLU A 340 6.09 11.12 -15.35
CA GLU A 340 6.28 11.44 -13.93
C GLU A 340 7.65 10.95 -13.43
N LEU A 341 8.13 9.80 -13.90
CA LEU A 341 9.50 9.33 -13.70
C LEU A 341 10.56 10.36 -14.14
N VAL A 342 10.39 10.94 -15.33
CA VAL A 342 11.27 12.00 -15.87
C VAL A 342 11.15 13.31 -15.08
N ARG A 343 9.94 13.66 -14.62
CA ARG A 343 9.68 14.94 -13.92
C ARG A 343 10.19 14.96 -12.49
N THR A 344 10.16 13.82 -11.81
CA THR A 344 10.53 13.73 -10.39
C THR A 344 12.05 13.85 -10.19
N ASP A 345 12.84 13.37 -11.15
CA ASP A 345 14.29 13.30 -10.99
C ASP A 345 15.01 14.62 -11.31
N GLY A 346 14.53 15.49 -12.21
CA GLY A 346 15.12 16.81 -12.52
C GLY A 346 16.54 16.81 -13.13
N GLU A 347 17.32 15.79 -12.78
CA GLU A 347 18.54 15.26 -13.35
C GLU A 347 18.12 14.10 -14.27
N GLY A 348 18.90 13.78 -15.30
CA GLY A 348 18.51 12.76 -16.28
C GLY A 348 18.10 11.44 -15.62
N LEU A 349 17.14 10.71 -16.22
CA LEU A 349 16.42 9.50 -15.73
C LEU A 349 17.29 8.38 -15.09
N LEU A 350 18.61 8.51 -15.12
CA LEU A 350 19.60 7.47 -14.90
C LEU A 350 20.86 7.95 -14.14
N GLU A 351 20.87 9.17 -13.60
CA GLU A 351 21.89 9.59 -12.63
C GLU A 351 21.55 9.01 -11.25
N TYR A 352 22.50 8.29 -10.65
CA TYR A 352 22.34 7.83 -9.28
C TYR A 352 22.62 9.00 -8.34
N PRO A 353 21.79 9.23 -7.31
CA PRO A 353 22.14 10.18 -6.28
C PRO A 353 23.41 9.71 -5.57
N ILE A 354 24.32 10.64 -5.29
CA ILE A 354 25.55 10.36 -4.54
C ILE A 354 25.18 9.77 -3.16
N PRO A 355 25.64 8.55 -2.81
CA PRO A 355 25.36 7.94 -1.52
C PRO A 355 25.89 8.80 -0.36
N GLN A 356 25.10 8.92 0.70
CA GLN A 356 25.45 9.77 1.85
C GLN A 356 26.80 9.43 2.49
N VAL A 357 27.17 8.15 2.49
CA VAL A 357 28.44 7.67 3.06
C VAL A 357 29.68 8.20 2.32
N ILE A 358 29.56 8.55 1.03
CA ILE A 358 30.67 9.10 0.23
C ILE A 358 30.53 10.60 -0.06
N LYS A 359 29.38 11.20 0.27
CA LYS A 359 29.06 12.59 -0.10
C LYS A 359 30.07 13.62 0.40
N GLU A 360 30.51 13.48 1.65
CA GLU A 360 31.48 14.41 2.26
C GLU A 360 32.92 13.90 2.10
N ASN A 361 33.11 12.58 1.99
CA ASN A 361 34.43 11.96 1.84
C ASN A 361 34.31 10.62 1.12
N GLU A 362 34.79 10.57 -0.12
CA GLU A 362 34.75 9.39 -1.00
C GLU A 362 35.54 8.17 -0.49
N THR A 363 36.39 8.36 0.51
CA THR A 363 37.32 7.33 1.00
C THR A 363 37.09 6.91 2.44
N ALA A 364 36.23 7.60 3.20
CA ALA A 364 36.02 7.36 4.64
C ALA A 364 35.53 5.94 4.95
N TRP A 365 34.69 5.36 4.08
CA TRP A 365 34.19 3.99 4.18
C TRP A 365 35.30 2.92 4.26
N ARG A 366 36.53 3.26 3.85
CA ARG A 366 37.69 2.35 3.87
C ARG A 366 38.39 2.28 5.24
N THR A 367 37.97 3.09 6.20
CA THR A 367 38.62 3.17 7.51
C THR A 367 38.02 2.15 8.49
N ASP A 368 38.86 1.58 9.36
CA ASP A 368 38.39 0.70 10.44
C ASP A 368 37.41 1.41 11.39
N VAL A 369 37.57 2.73 11.55
CA VAL A 369 36.68 3.57 12.35
C VAL A 369 35.28 3.57 11.75
N GLU A 370 35.14 3.83 10.46
CA GLU A 370 33.82 3.85 9.80
C GLU A 370 33.21 2.46 9.74
N PHE A 371 34.01 1.44 9.43
CA PHE A 371 33.57 0.03 9.47
C PHE A 371 33.00 -0.36 10.84
N GLY A 372 33.68 -0.01 11.94
CA GLY A 372 33.19 -0.26 13.29
C GLY A 372 31.97 0.59 13.65
N ARG A 373 31.93 1.86 13.22
CA ARG A 373 30.81 2.78 13.45
C ARG A 373 29.53 2.28 12.77
N GLU A 374 29.61 1.74 11.57
CA GLU A 374 28.46 1.22 10.84
C GLU A 374 27.78 0.04 11.55
N MET A 375 28.51 -0.73 12.35
CA MET A 375 27.90 -1.79 13.19
C MET A 375 26.96 -1.23 14.28
N LEU A 376 27.10 0.06 14.63
CA LEU A 376 26.32 0.74 15.67
C LEU A 376 25.35 1.78 15.10
N ALA A 377 25.68 2.37 13.96
CA ALA A 377 24.95 3.49 13.38
C ALA A 377 24.99 3.51 11.83
N GLY A 378 25.18 2.34 11.22
CA GLY A 378 25.06 2.12 9.77
C GLY A 378 23.70 1.53 9.41
N VAL A 379 23.65 0.82 8.28
CA VAL A 379 22.39 0.25 7.74
C VAL A 379 21.80 -0.87 8.60
N ASN A 380 22.64 -1.61 9.35
CA ASN A 380 22.20 -2.75 10.17
C ASN A 380 22.79 -2.72 11.59
N PRO A 381 22.33 -1.81 12.46
CA PRO A 381 22.91 -1.57 13.78
C PRO A 381 22.43 -2.55 14.87
N VAL A 382 21.79 -3.67 14.51
CA VAL A 382 21.07 -4.56 15.44
C VAL A 382 21.71 -5.94 15.62
N LEU A 383 22.83 -6.21 14.95
CA LEU A 383 23.49 -7.52 14.99
C LEU A 383 24.66 -7.62 15.96
N ILE A 384 25.34 -6.52 16.27
CA ILE A 384 26.52 -6.56 17.13
C ILE A 384 26.14 -7.09 18.53
N ARG A 385 26.98 -7.99 19.05
CA ARG A 385 26.79 -8.59 20.37
C ARG A 385 28.04 -8.45 21.19
N ARG A 386 27.85 -8.30 22.51
CA ARG A 386 28.94 -8.40 23.45
C ARG A 386 29.51 -9.82 23.44
N LEU A 387 30.82 -9.92 23.32
CA LEU A 387 31.54 -11.16 23.56
C LEU A 387 31.72 -11.37 25.07
N GLU A 388 31.36 -12.55 25.57
CA GLU A 388 31.42 -12.88 27.00
C GLU A 388 32.61 -13.78 27.36
N GLU A 389 33.12 -14.55 26.40
CA GLU A 389 34.27 -15.44 26.55
C GLU A 389 35.21 -15.34 25.35
N PHE A 390 36.48 -15.64 25.56
CA PHE A 390 37.48 -15.62 24.51
C PHE A 390 38.39 -16.87 24.57
N PRO A 391 38.70 -17.52 23.44
CA PRO A 391 38.23 -17.18 22.09
C PRO A 391 36.72 -17.49 21.89
N PRO A 392 36.04 -16.88 20.90
CA PRO A 392 34.63 -17.16 20.65
C PRO A 392 34.37 -18.63 20.33
N ALA A 393 33.32 -19.19 20.91
CA ALA A 393 32.91 -20.58 20.69
C ALA A 393 31.78 -20.71 19.66
N SER A 394 31.78 -21.82 18.92
CA SER A 394 30.73 -22.20 17.98
C SER A 394 29.85 -23.30 18.58
N LYS A 395 28.56 -23.28 18.23
CA LYS A 395 27.58 -24.33 18.59
C LYS A 395 27.27 -25.29 17.43
N LEU A 396 27.96 -25.14 16.29
CA LEU A 396 27.77 -26.02 15.13
C LEU A 396 28.38 -27.39 15.38
N ASP A 397 27.83 -28.43 14.77
CA ASP A 397 28.31 -29.81 14.93
C ASP A 397 29.68 -30.01 14.24
N PRO A 398 30.75 -30.32 14.99
CA PRO A 398 32.08 -30.54 14.42
C PRO A 398 32.17 -31.76 13.51
N LYS A 399 31.25 -32.72 13.61
CA LYS A 399 31.21 -33.88 12.70
C LYS A 399 30.76 -33.50 11.30
N ILE A 400 29.94 -32.45 11.18
CA ILE A 400 29.43 -31.94 9.90
C ILE A 400 30.41 -30.91 9.33
N TYR A 401 30.89 -29.99 10.17
CA TYR A 401 31.63 -28.81 9.71
C TYR A 401 33.14 -28.84 10.04
N GLY A 402 33.65 -29.93 10.60
CA GLY A 402 35.05 -30.06 11.01
C GLY A 402 35.39 -29.28 12.28
N ASN A 403 36.67 -28.98 12.51
CA ASN A 403 37.12 -28.27 13.71
C ASN A 403 36.50 -26.85 13.80
N GLN A 404 35.70 -26.61 14.84
CA GLN A 404 34.99 -25.36 15.08
C GLN A 404 35.69 -24.41 16.06
N ASN A 405 36.88 -24.77 16.56
CA ASN A 405 37.62 -23.90 17.48
C ASN A 405 38.13 -22.66 16.74
N SER A 406 37.84 -21.49 17.30
CA SER A 406 38.33 -20.22 16.75
C SER A 406 39.87 -20.19 16.76
N THR A 407 40.45 -19.74 15.66
CA THR A 407 41.91 -19.60 15.48
C THR A 407 42.44 -18.24 15.94
N ILE A 408 41.55 -17.34 16.39
CA ILE A 408 41.93 -16.02 16.90
C ILE A 408 42.59 -16.21 18.26
N ARG A 409 43.85 -15.76 18.37
CA ARG A 409 44.66 -15.84 19.59
C ARG A 409 44.79 -14.47 20.25
N GLU A 410 44.88 -14.45 21.57
CA GLU A 410 45.00 -13.21 22.36
C GLU A 410 46.21 -12.37 21.91
N GLU A 411 47.34 -13.02 21.65
CA GLU A 411 48.57 -12.40 21.15
C GLU A 411 48.40 -11.61 19.85
N LEU A 412 47.42 -11.95 19.00
CA LEU A 412 47.17 -11.28 17.72
C LEU A 412 46.42 -9.95 17.92
N ILE A 413 45.55 -9.87 18.93
CA ILE A 413 44.68 -8.71 19.15
C ILE A 413 45.19 -7.78 20.26
N GLN A 414 46.09 -8.27 21.11
CA GLN A 414 46.59 -7.56 22.30
C GLN A 414 47.05 -6.12 22.03
N LYS A 415 47.68 -5.87 20.87
CA LYS A 415 48.17 -4.54 20.47
C LYS A 415 47.06 -3.54 20.13
N GLN A 416 45.86 -4.02 19.79
CA GLN A 416 44.72 -3.21 19.38
C GLN A 416 43.71 -2.97 20.51
N LEU A 417 44.00 -3.46 21.72
CA LEU A 417 43.13 -3.30 22.90
C LEU A 417 43.49 -2.09 23.76
N ASN A 418 44.19 -1.10 23.20
CA ASN A 418 44.57 0.15 23.90
C ASN A 418 45.25 -0.08 25.26
N GLY A 419 46.15 -1.07 25.32
CA GLY A 419 46.90 -1.42 26.54
C GLY A 419 46.15 -2.32 27.53
N LEU A 420 44.91 -2.74 27.24
CA LEU A 420 44.14 -3.68 28.05
C LEU A 420 44.39 -5.14 27.62
N THR A 421 44.35 -6.07 28.58
CA THR A 421 44.31 -7.52 28.30
C THR A 421 42.91 -7.97 27.90
N VAL A 422 42.78 -9.11 27.23
CA VAL A 422 41.46 -9.66 26.85
C VAL A 422 40.57 -9.86 28.08
N LYS A 423 41.15 -10.39 29.16
CA LYS A 423 40.43 -10.59 30.43
C LYS A 423 39.89 -9.27 31.00
N GLN A 424 40.67 -8.19 30.94
CA GLN A 424 40.21 -6.87 31.37
C GLN A 424 39.06 -6.37 30.51
N VAL A 425 39.17 -6.45 29.18
CA VAL A 425 38.12 -6.01 28.24
C VAL A 425 36.81 -6.79 28.46
N LEU A 426 36.85 -8.11 28.61
CA LEU A 426 35.67 -8.93 28.87
C LEU A 426 34.97 -8.56 30.19
N SER A 427 35.74 -8.10 31.18
CA SER A 427 35.23 -7.70 32.50
C SER A 427 34.62 -6.29 32.54
N LEU A 428 34.87 -5.45 31.52
CA LEU A 428 34.30 -4.10 31.47
C LEU A 428 32.77 -4.16 31.40
N ARG A 429 32.09 -3.40 32.25
CA ARG A 429 30.64 -3.17 32.15
C ARG A 429 30.39 -2.05 31.14
N LEU A 430 29.34 -2.19 30.32
CA LEU A 430 28.95 -1.23 29.27
C LEU A 430 28.79 0.22 29.79
N THR A 431 28.47 0.42 31.07
CA THR A 431 28.39 1.74 31.71
C THR A 431 29.74 2.46 31.83
N SER A 432 30.87 1.73 31.81
CA SER A 432 32.22 2.32 31.89
C SER A 432 32.82 2.67 30.51
N LEU A 433 32.27 2.14 29.41
CA LEU A 433 32.78 2.34 28.05
C LEU A 433 32.55 3.77 27.50
N ARG A 434 31.53 4.49 28.01
CA ARG A 434 31.29 5.90 27.66
C ARG A 434 32.43 6.84 28.06
N ALA A 435 33.27 6.46 29.03
CA ALA A 435 34.34 7.31 29.55
C ALA A 435 35.70 7.04 28.89
N SER A 436 35.89 5.92 28.19
CA SER A 436 37.23 5.44 27.78
C SER A 436 37.52 5.53 26.28
N PHE A 437 36.51 5.69 25.43
CA PHE A 437 36.69 5.88 23.99
C PHE A 437 36.21 7.27 23.58
N LYS A 438 37.07 8.28 23.77
CA LYS A 438 36.98 9.51 22.99
C LYS A 438 37.41 9.15 21.58
N PHE A 439 36.45 9.01 20.66
CA PHE A 439 36.77 9.07 19.23
C PHE A 439 37.16 10.51 18.93
N GLU A 440 38.47 10.78 18.91
CA GLU A 440 38.99 12.03 18.38
C GLU A 440 38.81 12.00 16.86
N TYR A 441 37.97 12.91 16.36
CA TYR A 441 37.94 13.22 14.93
C TYR A 441 39.25 13.96 14.59
N PRO A 442 40.06 13.48 13.64
CA PRO A 442 41.05 14.33 13.02
C PRO A 442 40.30 15.36 12.15
N ASN A 443 40.57 16.65 12.40
CA ASN A 443 40.10 17.77 11.57
C ASN A 443 40.61 17.66 10.13
#